data_AF-A0A8K1XU50-F1
#
_entry.id   AF-A0A8K1XU50-F1
#
_cell.length_a   1.000
_cell.length_b   1.000
_cell.length_c   1.000
_cell.angle_alpha   90.00
_cell.angle_beta   90.00
_cell.angle_gamma   90.00
#
_symmetry.space_group_name_H-M   'P 1'
#
loop_
_entity.id
_entity.type
_entity.pdbx_description
1 polymer ?
#
loop_
_entity_poly.entity_id
_entity_poly.type
_entity_poly.pdbx_seq_one_letter_code
_entity_poly.pdbx_strand_id
1 'polypeptide(L)'
;MVNLELFFIFIFSVSFFLQFLSSVLLLGAGMLLICVSIFFLLSFLNLFWYSLIFLLINVGGSMVLFYYMFLLQSNPVGSVSFLSFFFVALLFFFFFFLSFFSGLGISETVIFSSSVEDVSFFLFNFIESNFLIFLSGFLVFVLLVVSMLTSTVGGSFRFFRI
;
A
#
# COMPACT_ATOMS: atom_id res chain seq x y z
N MET A 1 13.68 20.36 2.45
CA MET A 1 12.40 20.63 1.75
C MET A 1 12.40 20.05 0.34
N VAL A 2 13.39 20.38 -0.51
CA VAL A 2 13.48 19.88 -1.91
C VAL A 2 13.31 18.36 -2.04
N ASN A 3 13.91 17.55 -1.15
CA ASN A 3 13.79 16.10 -1.22
C ASN A 3 12.34 15.60 -1.06
N LEU A 4 11.53 16.27 -0.24
CA LEU A 4 10.17 15.83 0.09
C LEU A 4 9.19 16.15 -1.05
N GLU A 5 9.34 17.32 -1.68
CA GLU A 5 8.60 17.68 -2.89
C GLU A 5 8.88 16.72 -4.05
N LEU A 6 10.14 16.30 -4.20
CA LEU A 6 10.52 15.29 -5.20
C LEU A 6 9.89 13.92 -4.94
N PHE A 7 9.80 13.48 -3.68
CA PHE A 7 9.08 12.25 -3.34
C PHE A 7 7.59 12.33 -3.69
N PHE A 8 6.93 13.46 -3.45
CA PHE A 8 5.53 13.65 -3.84
C PHE A 8 5.32 13.65 -5.35
N ILE A 9 6.17 14.35 -6.10
CA ILE A 9 6.14 14.36 -7.56
C ILE A 9 6.33 12.93 -8.10
N PHE A 10 7.25 12.17 -7.49
CA PHE A 10 7.48 10.78 -7.85
C PHE A 10 6.24 9.91 -7.62
N ILE A 11 5.67 9.93 -6.41
CA ILE A 11 4.46 9.15 -6.09
C ILE A 11 3.33 9.51 -7.06
N PHE A 12 3.14 10.81 -7.34
CA PHE A 12 2.11 11.28 -8.26
C PHE A 12 2.35 10.76 -9.68
N SER A 13 3.58 10.84 -10.20
CA SER A 13 3.92 10.32 -11.54
C SER A 13 3.69 8.81 -11.65
N VAL A 14 4.12 8.01 -10.68
CA VAL A 14 3.89 6.56 -10.67
C VAL A 14 2.40 6.26 -10.62
N SER A 15 1.63 6.98 -9.80
CA SER A 15 0.18 6.81 -9.70
C SER A 15 -0.55 7.14 -11.01
N PHE A 16 -0.08 8.15 -11.75
CA PHE A 16 -0.60 8.50 -13.07
C PHE A 16 -0.30 7.39 -14.09
N PHE A 17 0.92 6.84 -14.09
CA PHE A 17 1.29 5.76 -14.99
C PHE A 17 0.55 4.45 -14.73
N LEU A 18 0.22 4.15 -13.47
CA LEU A 18 -0.56 2.96 -13.12
C LEU A 18 -1.92 2.88 -13.82
N GLN A 19 -2.55 4.04 -14.09
CA GLN A 19 -3.86 4.09 -14.77
C GLN A 19 -3.80 3.57 -16.21
N PHE A 20 -2.62 3.58 -16.83
CA PHE A 20 -2.42 3.13 -18.21
C PHE A 20 -1.93 1.69 -18.31
N LEU A 21 -1.74 1.00 -17.18
CA LEU A 21 -1.31 -0.39 -17.17
C LEU A 21 -2.48 -1.32 -17.43
N SER A 22 -2.36 -2.11 -18.50
CA SER A 22 -3.37 -3.11 -18.88
C SER A 22 -3.16 -4.46 -18.21
N SER A 23 -1.94 -4.78 -17.76
CA SER A 23 -1.63 -6.07 -17.17
C SER A 23 -1.77 -6.04 -15.65
N VAL A 24 -2.56 -6.98 -15.12
CA VAL A 24 -2.80 -7.15 -13.66
C VAL A 24 -1.49 -7.36 -12.90
N LEU A 25 -0.55 -8.13 -13.48
CA LEU A 25 0.77 -8.37 -12.89
C LEU A 25 1.55 -7.07 -12.69
N LEU A 26 1.58 -6.21 -13.72
CA LEU A 26 2.32 -4.95 -13.67
C LEU A 26 1.62 -3.91 -12.79
N LEU A 27 0.28 -3.90 -12.79
CA LEU A 27 -0.51 -3.10 -11.88
C LEU A 27 -0.20 -3.47 -10.42
N GLY A 28 -0.18 -4.76 -10.09
CA GLY A 28 0.18 -5.25 -8.75
C GLY A 28 1.61 -4.85 -8.35
N ALA A 29 2.57 -5.03 -9.26
CA ALA A 29 3.95 -4.62 -9.02
C ALA A 29 4.09 -3.11 -8.81
N GLY A 30 3.38 -2.29 -9.59
CA GLY A 30 3.41 -0.83 -9.43
C GLY A 30 2.70 -0.36 -8.17
N MET A 31 1.61 -1.02 -7.75
CA MET A 31 0.95 -0.75 -6.47
C MET A 31 1.85 -1.07 -5.28
N LEU A 32 2.60 -2.19 -5.34
CA LEU A 32 3.62 -2.50 -4.32
C LEU A 32 4.69 -1.43 -4.27
N LEU A 33 5.12 -0.92 -5.42
CA LEU A 33 6.14 0.11 -5.47
C LEU A 33 5.68 1.44 -4.86
N ILE A 34 4.41 1.82 -5.07
CA ILE A 34 3.81 2.96 -4.38
C ILE A 34 3.77 2.73 -2.87
N CYS A 35 3.41 1.53 -2.41
CA CYS A 35 3.38 1.23 -0.98
C CYS A 35 4.78 1.37 -0.35
N VAL A 36 5.81 0.89 -1.03
CA VAL A 36 7.21 1.00 -0.58
C VAL A 36 7.70 2.45 -0.61
N SER A 37 7.34 3.24 -1.63
CA SER A 37 7.75 4.65 -1.71
C SER A 37 7.09 5.50 -0.61
N ILE A 38 5.81 5.26 -0.32
CA ILE A 38 5.11 5.89 0.81
C ILE A 38 5.73 5.47 2.14
N PHE A 39 6.15 4.21 2.28
CA PHE A 39 6.85 3.74 3.48
C PHE A 39 8.14 4.53 3.74
N PHE A 40 8.97 4.73 2.71
CA PHE A 40 10.19 5.53 2.83
C PHE A 40 9.89 7.00 3.13
N LEU A 41 8.85 7.58 2.54
CA LEU A 41 8.42 8.95 2.84
C LEU A 41 8.01 9.09 4.32
N LEU A 42 7.17 8.20 4.84
CA LEU A 42 6.75 8.23 6.24
C LEU A 42 7.91 7.97 7.20
N SER A 43 8.86 7.11 6.81
CA SER A 43 10.09 6.88 7.57
C SER A 43 10.97 8.13 7.62
N PHE A 44 11.03 8.91 6.53
CA PHE A 44 11.76 10.19 6.49
C PHE A 44 11.12 11.26 7.39
N LEU A 45 9.81 11.18 7.59
CA LEU A 45 9.06 12.05 8.52
C LEU A 45 9.14 11.59 9.99
N ASN A 46 9.99 10.61 10.32
CA ASN A 46 10.10 10.00 11.65
C ASN A 46 8.81 9.32 12.15
N LEU A 47 7.87 8.99 11.26
CA LEU A 47 6.62 8.28 11.58
C LEU A 47 6.76 6.77 11.30
N PHE A 48 7.82 6.16 11.83
CA PHE A 48 8.20 4.80 11.47
C PHE A 48 7.14 3.75 11.82
N TRP A 49 6.51 3.86 12.98
CA TRP A 49 5.48 2.91 13.40
C TRP A 49 4.22 2.94 12.52
N TYR A 50 3.76 4.13 12.17
CA TYR A 50 2.65 4.30 11.22
C TYR A 50 3.01 3.78 9.83
N SER A 51 4.26 4.01 9.41
CA SER A 51 4.79 3.50 8.14
C SER A 51 4.73 1.97 8.06
N LEU A 52 5.11 1.28 9.14
CA LEU A 52 5.05 -0.18 9.23
C LEU A 52 3.60 -0.70 9.20
N ILE A 53 2.69 -0.09 9.99
CA ILE A 53 1.27 -0.47 9.99
C ILE A 53 0.67 -0.28 8.60
N PHE A 54 0.94 0.86 7.95
CA PHE A 54 0.49 1.15 6.60
C PHE A 54 0.97 0.08 5.61
N LEU A 55 2.26 -0.27 5.66
CA LEU A 55 2.84 -1.27 4.77
C LEU A 55 2.18 -2.64 4.98
N LEU A 56 2.00 -3.08 6.23
CA LEU A 56 1.34 -4.34 6.56
C LEU A 56 -0.08 -4.42 6.02
N ILE A 57 -0.90 -3.39 6.26
CA ILE A 57 -2.31 -3.36 5.84
C ILE A 57 -2.42 -3.32 4.31
N ASN A 58 -1.66 -2.44 3.65
CA ASN A 58 -1.79 -2.25 2.22
C ASN A 58 -1.12 -3.35 1.40
N VAL A 59 0.04 -3.86 1.81
CA VAL A 59 0.65 -5.01 1.15
C VAL A 59 -0.21 -6.26 1.39
N GLY A 60 -0.68 -6.48 2.61
CA GLY A 60 -1.57 -7.61 2.93
C GLY A 60 -2.87 -7.59 2.13
N GLY A 61 -3.57 -6.45 2.10
CA GLY A 61 -4.83 -6.30 1.35
C GLY A 61 -4.64 -6.37 -0.17
N SER A 62 -3.60 -5.73 -0.71
CA SER A 62 -3.32 -5.74 -2.14
C SER A 62 -2.91 -7.13 -2.66
N MET A 63 -2.24 -7.96 -1.86
CA MET A 63 -1.95 -9.34 -2.24
C MET A 63 -3.22 -10.19 -2.44
N VAL A 64 -4.24 -10.01 -1.59
CA VAL A 64 -5.52 -10.73 -1.74
C VAL A 64 -6.22 -10.31 -3.04
N LEU A 65 -6.27 -9.00 -3.31
CA LEU A 65 -6.83 -8.48 -4.55
C LEU A 65 -6.05 -8.97 -5.78
N PHE A 66 -4.72 -9.04 -5.67
CA PHE A 66 -3.86 -9.55 -6.73
C PHE A 66 -4.18 -11.01 -7.07
N TYR A 67 -4.28 -11.88 -6.06
CA TYR A 67 -4.67 -13.28 -6.26
C TYR A 67 -6.06 -13.39 -6.90
N TYR A 68 -7.02 -12.59 -6.45
CA TYR A 68 -8.36 -12.58 -7.01
C TYR A 68 -8.38 -12.19 -8.49
N MET A 69 -7.68 -11.10 -8.84
CA MET A 69 -7.61 -10.61 -10.23
C MET A 69 -6.82 -11.56 -11.13
N PHE A 70 -5.77 -12.22 -10.62
CA PHE A 70 -5.02 -13.24 -11.34
C PHE A 70 -5.90 -14.45 -11.71
N LEU A 71 -6.78 -14.88 -10.80
CA LEU A 71 -7.71 -15.98 -11.05
C LEU A 71 -8.80 -15.63 -12.07
N LEU A 72 -9.27 -14.37 -12.08
CA LEU A 72 -10.30 -13.92 -13.02
C LEU A 72 -9.78 -13.61 -14.43
N GLN A 73 -8.57 -13.06 -14.53
CA GLN A 73 -7.91 -12.75 -15.80
C GLN A 73 -6.69 -13.63 -15.97
N SER A 74 -6.90 -14.89 -16.35
CA SER A 74 -5.83 -15.85 -16.63
C SER A 74 -5.03 -15.55 -17.91
N ASN A 75 -5.18 -14.36 -18.53
CA ASN A 75 -4.46 -14.02 -19.75
C ASN A 75 -3.10 -13.41 -19.37
N PRO A 76 -2.01 -14.22 -19.35
CA PRO A 76 -0.83 -13.90 -18.57
C PRO A 76 0.14 -12.95 -19.29
N VAL A 77 -0.12 -12.62 -20.55
CA VAL A 77 0.81 -11.88 -21.41
C VAL A 77 0.03 -10.90 -22.28
N GLY A 78 -0.69 -9.98 -21.64
CA GLY A 78 -1.10 -8.76 -22.33
C GLY A 78 0.15 -8.09 -22.87
N SER A 79 0.21 -7.87 -24.19
CA SER A 79 1.33 -7.30 -24.93
C SER A 79 2.11 -6.30 -24.09
N VAL A 80 3.39 -6.59 -23.83
CA VAL A 80 4.35 -5.67 -23.20
C VAL A 80 4.39 -4.43 -24.10
N SER A 81 3.54 -3.47 -23.79
CA SER A 81 3.43 -2.23 -24.56
C SER A 81 4.67 -1.41 -24.28
N PHE A 82 5.06 -0.56 -25.23
CA PHE A 82 6.14 0.42 -25.05
C PHE A 82 6.03 1.19 -23.71
N LEU A 83 4.81 1.38 -23.23
CA LEU A 83 4.47 2.02 -21.96
C LEU A 83 4.96 1.24 -20.73
N SER A 84 4.94 -0.10 -20.77
CA SER A 84 5.49 -0.94 -19.70
C SER A 84 7.03 -0.91 -19.65
N PHE A 85 7.70 -0.77 -20.81
CA PHE A 85 9.16 -0.55 -20.86
C PHE A 85 9.53 0.82 -20.29
N PHE A 86 8.74 1.85 -20.61
CA PHE A 86 8.90 3.18 -20.03
C PHE A 86 8.73 3.18 -18.50
N PHE A 87 7.78 2.39 -17.99
CA PHE A 87 7.61 2.21 -16.54
C PHE A 87 8.86 1.59 -15.89
N VAL A 88 9.39 0.50 -16.45
CA VAL A 88 10.63 -0.12 -15.94
C VAL A 88 11.81 0.84 -15.98
N ALA A 89 11.94 1.64 -17.04
CA ALA A 89 12.98 2.67 -17.15
C ALA A 89 12.82 3.76 -16.07
N LEU A 90 11.60 4.18 -15.76
CA LEU A 90 11.31 5.15 -14.70
C LEU A 90 11.65 4.60 -13.32
N LEU A 91 11.38 3.31 -13.08
CA LEU A 91 11.81 2.63 -11.85
C LEU A 91 13.33 2.58 -11.72
N PHE A 92 14.03 2.24 -12.81
CA PHE A 92 15.49 2.19 -12.81
C PHE A 92 16.11 3.57 -12.58
N PHE A 93 15.53 4.61 -13.18
CA PHE A 93 15.91 6.01 -12.94
C PHE A 93 15.71 6.40 -11.47
N PHE A 94 14.62 5.97 -10.84
CA PHE A 94 14.36 6.23 -9.43
C PHE A 94 15.38 5.56 -8.51
N PHE A 95 15.68 4.27 -8.72
CA PHE A 95 16.70 3.57 -7.92
C PHE A 95 18.08 4.20 -8.08
N PHE A 96 18.44 4.61 -9.30
CA PHE A 96 19.67 5.35 -9.55
C PHE A 96 19.70 6.69 -8.81
N PHE A 97 18.60 7.44 -8.84
CA PHE A 97 18.49 8.73 -8.15
C PHE A 97 18.54 8.59 -6.62
N LEU A 98 17.86 7.59 -6.06
CA LEU A 98 17.87 7.30 -4.62
C LEU A 98 19.28 6.92 -4.16
N SER A 99 20.01 6.14 -4.98
CA SER A 99 21.42 5.82 -4.72
C SER A 99 22.32 7.07 -4.77
N PHE A 100 22.10 7.98 -5.71
CA PHE A 100 22.87 9.22 -5.84
C PHE A 100 22.66 10.17 -4.65
N PHE A 101 21.42 10.34 -4.20
CA PHE A 101 21.12 11.17 -3.02
C PHE A 101 21.53 10.51 -1.71
N SER A 102 21.47 9.18 -1.63
CA SER A 102 22.05 8.46 -0.48
C SER A 102 23.57 8.65 -0.40
N GLY A 103 24.28 8.80 -1.53
CA GLY A 103 25.73 9.02 -1.56
C GLY A 103 26.20 10.42 -1.18
N LEU A 104 25.32 11.44 -1.24
CA LEU A 104 25.64 12.84 -0.95
C LEU A 104 25.30 13.29 0.48
N GLY A 105 24.72 12.40 1.30
CA GLY A 105 24.19 12.74 2.62
C GLY A 105 24.53 11.77 3.76
N ILE A 106 25.53 10.89 3.61
CA ILE A 106 25.94 9.98 4.70
C ILE A 106 26.89 10.71 5.65
N SER A 107 26.32 11.51 6.55
CA SER A 107 26.94 11.72 7.86
C SER A 107 25.93 11.80 8.99
N GLU A 108 24.72 11.27 8.80
CA GLU A 108 23.86 10.90 9.92
C GLU A 108 23.28 9.53 9.60
N THR A 109 23.77 8.52 10.31
CA THR A 109 23.12 7.22 10.42
C THR A 109 21.63 7.46 10.59
N VAL A 110 20.80 6.80 9.77
CA VAL A 110 19.35 6.73 9.98
C VAL A 110 19.14 6.06 11.34
N ILE A 111 19.21 6.85 12.40
CA ILE A 111 18.87 6.43 13.74
C ILE A 111 17.36 6.32 13.69
N PHE A 112 16.87 5.09 13.56
CA PHE A 112 15.49 4.74 13.86
C PHE A 112 15.23 5.05 15.34
N SER A 113 15.10 6.34 15.66
CA SER A 113 14.73 6.80 16.99
C SER A 113 13.23 6.56 17.14
N SER A 114 12.92 5.50 17.85
CA SER A 114 11.56 5.07 18.10
C SER A 114 10.90 6.00 19.12
N SER A 115 10.18 7.04 18.67
CA SER A 115 9.18 7.76 19.50
C SER A 115 7.88 6.96 19.66
N VAL A 116 8.01 5.64 19.70
CA VAL A 116 6.96 4.65 19.49
C VAL A 116 6.02 4.52 20.68
N GLU A 117 6.51 4.86 21.86
CA GLU A 117 5.92 4.37 23.09
C GLU A 117 4.62 5.08 23.47
N ASP A 118 4.32 6.26 22.90
CA ASP A 118 3.23 7.07 23.44
C ASP A 118 1.90 6.97 22.68
N VAL A 119 1.88 6.77 21.35
CA VAL A 119 0.63 7.03 20.59
C VAL A 119 -0.35 5.86 20.57
N SER A 120 0.13 4.61 20.61
CA SER A 120 -0.75 3.44 20.61
C SER A 120 -1.47 3.22 21.95
N PHE A 121 -0.89 3.69 23.05
CA PHE A 121 -1.49 3.60 24.38
C PHE A 121 -2.74 4.50 24.51
N PHE A 122 -2.74 5.67 23.85
CA PHE A 122 -3.87 6.60 23.89
C PHE A 122 -5.16 6.06 23.24
N LEU A 123 -5.07 5.08 22.33
CA LEU A 123 -6.25 4.44 21.72
C LEU A 123 -7.13 3.71 22.73
N PHE A 124 -6.57 3.25 23.86
CA PHE A 124 -7.32 2.56 24.91
C PHE A 124 -7.80 3.49 26.02
N ASN A 125 -7.67 4.81 25.85
CA ASN A 125 -8.24 5.77 26.78
C ASN A 125 -9.78 5.76 26.68
N PHE A 126 -10.46 6.08 27.79
CA PHE A 126 -11.93 6.01 27.89
C PHE A 126 -12.64 6.82 26.78
N ILE A 127 -12.06 7.96 26.37
CA ILE A 127 -12.61 8.83 25.32
C ILE A 127 -12.49 8.19 23.93
N GLU A 128 -11.33 7.60 23.61
CA GLU A 128 -11.05 6.97 22.30
C GLU A 128 -11.65 5.56 22.18
N SER A 129 -12.01 4.93 23.31
CA SER A 129 -12.66 3.62 23.33
C SER A 129 -13.98 3.58 22.55
N ASN A 130 -14.72 4.70 22.51
CA ASN A 130 -15.94 4.83 21.71
C ASN A 130 -15.66 4.74 20.20
N PHE A 131 -14.53 5.29 19.75
CA PHE A 131 -14.09 5.18 18.35
C PHE A 131 -13.73 3.74 18.01
N LEU A 132 -13.06 3.01 18.91
CA LEU A 132 -12.76 1.58 18.72
C LEU A 132 -14.02 0.73 18.64
N ILE A 133 -15.03 0.99 19.50
CA ILE A 133 -16.32 0.29 19.44
C ILE A 133 -17.01 0.55 18.10
N PHE A 134 -17.03 1.80 17.65
CA PHE A 134 -17.59 2.17 16.35
C PHE A 134 -16.85 1.46 15.19
N LEU A 135 -15.51 1.47 15.19
CA LEU A 135 -14.69 0.84 14.17
C LEU A 135 -14.88 -0.68 14.14
N SER A 136 -14.97 -1.32 15.31
CA SER A 136 -15.28 -2.75 15.43
C SER A 136 -16.67 -3.07 14.87
N GLY A 137 -17.68 -2.29 15.24
CA GLY A 137 -19.04 -2.44 14.70
C GLY A 137 -19.09 -2.27 13.18
N PHE A 138 -18.35 -1.31 12.63
CA PHE A 138 -18.22 -1.11 11.19
C PHE A 138 -17.56 -2.31 10.49
N LEU A 139 -16.48 -2.87 11.05
CA LEU A 139 -15.83 -4.07 10.49
C LEU A 139 -16.76 -5.28 10.48
N VAL A 140 -17.54 -5.51 11.55
CA VAL A 140 -18.55 -6.57 11.61
C VAL A 140 -19.65 -6.33 10.55
N PHE A 141 -20.10 -5.08 10.40
CA PHE A 141 -21.05 -4.72 9.36
C PHE A 141 -20.52 -5.00 7.95
N VAL A 142 -19.28 -4.62 7.64
CA VAL A 142 -18.64 -4.92 6.35
C VAL A 142 -18.58 -6.44 6.12
N LEU A 143 -18.22 -7.24 7.13
CA LEU A 143 -18.22 -8.70 7.02
C LEU A 143 -19.62 -9.26 6.72
N LEU A 144 -20.67 -8.74 7.37
CA LEU A 144 -22.05 -9.14 7.08
C LEU A 144 -22.44 -8.79 5.65
N VAL A 145 -22.10 -7.60 5.16
CA VAL A 145 -22.38 -7.17 3.78
C VAL A 145 -21.65 -8.07 2.78
N VAL A 146 -20.35 -8.32 2.98
CA VAL A 146 -19.56 -9.22 2.13
C VAL A 146 -20.14 -10.65 2.16
N SER A 147 -20.58 -11.13 3.33
CA SER A 147 -21.24 -12.43 3.45
C SER A 147 -22.57 -12.49 2.68
N MET A 148 -23.39 -11.45 2.75
CA MET A 148 -24.65 -11.38 1.99
C MET A 148 -24.37 -11.39 0.49
N LEU A 149 -23.44 -10.55 0.02
CA LEU A 149 -23.05 -10.47 -1.40
C LEU A 149 -22.46 -11.77 -1.94
N THR A 150 -21.65 -12.48 -1.15
CA THR A 150 -21.04 -13.74 -1.57
C THR A 150 -22.00 -14.93 -1.48
N SER A 151 -23.02 -14.86 -0.62
CA SER A 151 -24.04 -15.91 -0.47
C SER A 151 -24.97 -16.04 -1.69
N THR A 152 -25.27 -14.94 -2.38
CA THR A 152 -26.16 -14.91 -3.55
C THR A 152 -25.49 -15.50 -4.80
N VAL A 153 -24.17 -15.40 -4.92
CA VAL A 153 -23.40 -15.86 -6.09
C VAL A 153 -22.72 -17.23 -5.87
N GLY A 154 -22.92 -17.88 -4.72
CA GLY A 154 -22.38 -19.21 -4.47
C GLY A 154 -20.88 -19.25 -4.15
N GLY A 155 -20.40 -18.27 -3.38
CA GLY A 155 -19.04 -18.27 -2.82
C GLY A 155 -18.85 -19.24 -1.64
N SER A 156 -17.59 -19.47 -1.25
CA SER A 156 -17.18 -20.46 -0.23
C SER A 156 -17.53 -20.10 1.22
N PHE A 157 -17.85 -18.83 1.51
CA PHE A 157 -18.24 -18.38 2.85
C PHE A 157 -19.76 -18.40 3.02
N ARG A 158 -20.33 -19.59 3.20
CA ARG A 158 -21.73 -19.76 3.61
C ARG A 158 -21.79 -19.94 5.12
N PHE A 159 -21.99 -18.86 5.87
CA PHE A 159 -22.14 -18.94 7.33
C PHE A 159 -23.60 -19.15 7.79
N PHE A 160 -24.59 -18.73 7.01
CA PHE A 160 -26.01 -18.95 7.33
C PHE A 160 -26.78 -19.47 6.11
N ARG A 161 -27.34 -20.68 6.25
CA ARG A 161 -28.55 -21.07 5.53
C ARG A 161 -29.73 -20.69 6.44
N ILE A 162 -30.49 -19.69 6.03
CA ILE A 162 -31.90 -19.55 6.42
C ILE A 162 -32.70 -19.88 5.16
#